data_AF-F0B846-F1
#
_entry.id   AF-F0B846-F1
#
_cell.length_a   1.000
_cell.length_b   1.000
_cell.length_c   1.000
_cell.angle_alpha   90.00
_cell.angle_beta   90.00
_cell.angle_gamma   90.00
#
_symmetry.space_group_name_H-M   'P 1'
#
loop_
_entity.id
_entity.type
_entity.pdbx_description
1 polymer ?
#
loop_
_entity_poly.entity_id
_entity_poly.type
_entity_poly.pdbx_seq_one_letter_code
_entity_poly.pdbx_strand_id
1 'polypeptide(L)' 'MPTREELETRLDALQDELPQLSSDEDADFDYLDFQARAESVLRSAEPEDAAYVRARVDGMLAGAGLIPADQDGRACR' A
#
# COMPACT_ATOMS: atom_id res chain seq x y z
N MET A 1 -5.51 11.05 17.17
CA MET A 1 -5.33 10.00 16.15
C MET A 1 -5.94 10.53 14.86
N PRO A 2 -5.30 10.34 13.70
CA PRO A 2 -5.84 10.77 12.42
C PRO A 2 -7.19 10.08 12.16
N THR A 3 -8.10 10.79 11.52
CA THR A 3 -9.38 10.22 11.08
C THR A 3 -9.17 9.26 9.90
N ARG A 4 -10.16 8.40 9.65
CA ARG A 4 -10.14 7.49 8.49
C ARG A 4 -9.96 8.23 7.16
N GLU A 5 -10.62 9.38 6.97
CA GLU A 5 -10.43 10.23 5.78
C GLU A 5 -8.98 10.75 5.65
N GLU A 6 -8.34 11.13 6.76
CA GLU A 6 -6.93 11.53 6.73
C GLU A 6 -5.99 10.36 6.38
N LEU A 7 -6.29 9.16 6.90
CA LEU A 7 -5.56 7.94 6.54
C LEU A 7 -5.73 7.63 5.04
N GLU A 8 -6.95 7.71 4.53
CA GLU A 8 -7.26 7.52 3.11
C GLU A 8 -6.54 8.54 2.23
N THR A 9 -6.54 9.82 2.61
CA THR A 9 -5.83 10.87 1.86
C THR A 9 -4.31 10.62 1.82
N ARG A 10 -3.73 10.18 2.93
CA ARG A 10 -2.29 9.83 2.99
C ARG A 10 -1.97 8.60 2.15
N LEU A 11 -2.85 7.61 2.17
CA LEU A 11 -2.75 6.39 1.37
C LEU A 11 -2.89 6.68 -0.13
N ASP A 12 -3.81 7.57 -0.52
CA ASP A 12 -4.00 7.98 -1.91
C ASP A 12 -2.76 8.70 -2.45
N ALA A 13 -2.18 9.61 -1.67
CA ALA A 13 -0.91 10.24 -2.02
C ALA A 13 0.23 9.22 -2.18
N LEU A 14 0.32 8.23 -1.29
CA LEU A 14 1.27 7.11 -1.40
C LEU A 14 1.06 6.27 -2.67
N GLN A 15 -0.19 6.11 -3.12
CA GLN A 15 -0.52 5.41 -4.36
C GLN A 15 -0.17 6.23 -5.61
N ASP A 16 -0.30 7.54 -5.57
CA ASP A 16 0.09 8.43 -6.68
C ASP A 16 1.62 8.51 -6.83
N GLU A 17 2.35 8.42 -5.71
CA GLU A 17 3.82 8.33 -5.71
C GLU A 17 4.35 6.96 -6.16
N LEU A 18 3.52 5.90 -6.16
CA LEU A 18 3.92 4.61 -6.70
C LEU A 18 4.01 4.72 -8.23
N PRO A 19 5.22 4.59 -8.82
CA PRO A 19 5.33 4.54 -10.26
C PRO A 19 4.50 3.36 -10.76
N GLN A 20 3.83 3.54 -11.89
CA GLN A 20 3.18 2.43 -12.58
C GLN A 20 4.26 1.52 -13.14
N LEU A 21 4.84 0.68 -12.26
CA LEU A 21 5.93 -0.27 -12.51
C LEU A 21 5.59 -1.28 -13.61
N SER A 22 4.32 -1.33 -14.04
CA SER A 22 3.90 -2.08 -15.23
C SER A 22 4.47 -1.52 -16.54
N SER A 23 5.06 -0.31 -16.56
CA SER A 23 5.55 0.31 -17.81
C SER A 23 6.96 0.91 -17.74
N ASP A 24 7.50 1.20 -16.55
CA ASP A 24 8.81 1.83 -16.41
C ASP A 24 9.74 0.95 -15.57
N GLU A 25 10.64 0.25 -16.26
CA GLU A 25 11.66 -0.66 -15.69
C GLU A 25 12.83 0.12 -15.03
N ASP A 26 12.86 1.45 -15.19
CA ASP A 26 13.89 2.39 -14.73
C ASP A 26 13.38 3.36 -13.63
N ALA A 27 12.19 3.09 -13.04
CA ALA A 27 11.71 3.90 -11.94
C ALA A 27 12.61 3.66 -10.70
N ASP A 28 13.43 4.66 -10.36
CA ASP A 28 14.20 4.75 -9.11
C ASP A 28 13.20 4.92 -7.94
N PHE A 29 12.46 3.86 -7.67
CA PHE A 29 11.42 3.83 -6.65
C PHE A 29 12.06 3.47 -5.31
N ASP A 30 12.09 4.44 -4.40
CA ASP A 30 12.54 4.25 -3.02
C ASP A 30 11.52 3.43 -2.21
N TYR A 31 11.50 2.11 -2.44
CA TYR A 31 10.65 1.16 -1.71
C TYR A 31 10.80 1.29 -0.19
N LEU A 32 12.00 1.62 0.30
CA LEU A 32 12.27 1.84 1.73
C LEU A 32 11.57 3.09 2.29
N ASP A 33 11.52 4.20 1.55
CA ASP A 33 10.78 5.41 1.98
C ASP A 33 9.28 5.13 1.97
N PHE A 34 8.79 4.45 0.93
CA PHE A 34 7.40 4.01 0.84
C PHE A 34 7.00 3.14 2.04
N GLN A 35 7.79 2.11 2.37
CA GLN A 35 7.51 1.25 3.53
C GLN A 35 7.53 2.03 4.84
N ALA A 36 8.49 2.96 5.02
CA ALA A 36 8.56 3.78 6.23
C ALA A 36 7.32 4.67 6.37
N ARG A 37 6.82 5.25 5.28
CA ARG A 37 5.59 6.06 5.26
C ARG A 37 4.34 5.20 5.53
N ALA A 38 4.23 4.04 4.89
CA ALA A 38 3.13 3.11 5.12
C ALA A 38 3.10 2.61 6.57
N GLU A 39 4.25 2.26 7.16
CA GLU A 39 4.33 1.85 8.57
C GLU A 39 3.98 3.02 9.51
N SER A 40 4.41 4.24 9.19
CA SER A 40 4.07 5.43 9.96
C SER A 40 2.55 5.68 9.99
N VAL A 41 1.87 5.50 8.85
CA VAL A 41 0.41 5.58 8.72
C VAL A 41 -0.25 4.47 9.53
N LEU A 42 0.22 3.23 9.42
CA LEU A 42 -0.31 2.08 10.16
C LEU A 42 -0.15 2.24 11.69
N ARG A 43 1.01 2.74 12.15
CA ARG A 43 1.28 3.00 13.57
C ARG A 43 0.43 4.15 14.12
N SER A 44 0.04 5.09 13.25
CA SER A 44 -0.83 6.21 13.61
C SER A 44 -2.32 5.84 13.57
N ALA A 45 -2.69 4.78 12.84
CA ALA A 45 -4.07 4.32 12.72
C ALA A 45 -4.54 3.57 13.97
N GLU A 46 -5.85 3.64 14.22
CA GLU A 46 -6.48 2.81 15.25
C GLU A 46 -6.46 1.33 14.85
N PRO A 47 -6.49 0.39 15.82
CA PRO A 47 -6.48 -1.03 15.52
C PRO A 47 -7.64 -1.49 14.62
N GLU A 48 -8.77 -0.79 14.68
CA GLU A 48 -9.94 -1.02 13.82
C GLU A 48 -9.68 -0.63 12.36
N ASP A 49 -8.89 0.42 12.13
CA ASP A 49 -8.49 0.90 10.81
C ASP A 49 -7.18 0.29 10.32
N ALA A 50 -6.34 -0.25 11.21
CA ALA A 50 -5.04 -0.82 10.87
C ALA A 50 -5.17 -1.98 9.87
N ALA A 51 -6.22 -2.80 10.01
CA ALA A 51 -6.53 -3.87 9.05
C ALA A 51 -6.91 -3.31 7.67
N TYR A 52 -7.66 -2.20 7.64
CA TYR A 52 -8.05 -1.52 6.40
C TYR A 52 -6.84 -0.87 5.70
N VAL A 53 -6.03 -0.12 6.47
CA VAL A 53 -4.79 0.51 5.98
C VAL A 53 -3.85 -0.54 5.41
N ARG A 54 -3.64 -1.65 6.11
CA ARG A 54 -2.81 -2.76 5.64
C ARG A 54 -3.32 -3.36 4.34
N ALA A 55 -4.60 -3.73 4.27
CA ALA A 55 -5.20 -4.30 3.07
C ALA A 55 -5.11 -3.35 1.86
N ARG A 56 -5.23 -2.04 2.10
CA ARG A 56 -5.09 -1.02 1.05
C ARG A 56 -3.65 -0.91 0.55
N VAL A 57 -2.65 -0.90 1.44
CA VAL A 57 -1.22 -0.89 1.10
C VAL A 57 -0.84 -2.17 0.36
N ASP A 58 -1.28 -3.35 0.83
CA ASP A 58 -1.07 -4.61 0.12
C ASP A 58 -1.68 -4.57 -1.30
N GLY A 59 -2.90 -4.03 -1.45
CA GLY A 59 -3.52 -3.83 -2.77
C GLY A 59 -2.74 -2.89 -3.69
N MET A 60 -2.12 -1.83 -3.15
CA MET A 60 -1.28 -0.90 -3.92
C MET A 60 0.01 -1.59 -4.40
N LEU A 61 0.70 -2.30 -3.51
CA LEU A 61 1.91 -3.04 -3.83
C LEU A 61 1.63 -4.16 -4.84
N ALA A 62 0.49 -4.84 -4.71
CA ALA A 62 0.01 -5.84 -5.65
C ALA A 62 -0.26 -5.26 -7.04
N GLY A 63 -0.92 -4.10 -7.12
CA GLY A 63 -1.16 -3.38 -8.38
C GLY A 63 0.15 -2.91 -9.03
N ALA A 64 1.15 -2.56 -8.22
CA ALA A 64 2.50 -2.24 -8.65
C ALA A 64 3.36 -3.48 -8.99
N GLY A 65 2.86 -4.70 -8.76
CA GLY A 65 3.60 -5.94 -8.99
C GLY A 65 4.73 -6.21 -7.98
N LEU A 66 4.80 -5.44 -6.89
CA LEU A 66 5.86 -5.52 -5.87
C LEU A 66 5.64 -6.65 -4.87
N ILE A 67 4.40 -7.08 -4.69
CA ILE A 67 4.06 -8.29 -3.94
C ILE A 67 3.11 -9.14 -4.78
N PRO A 68 3.14 -10.47 -4.61
CA PRO A 68 2.03 -11.28 -5.09
C PRO A 68 0.76 -10.70 -4.47
N ALA A 69 -0.15 -10.19 -5.31
CA ALA A 69 -1.52 -9.98 -4.89
C ALA A 69 -1.92 -11.27 -4.19
N ASP A 70 -2.36 -11.20 -2.93
CA ASP A 70 -2.87 -12.35 -2.21
C ASP A 70 -4.09 -12.88 -2.99
N GLN A 71 -3.78 -13.69 -3.99
CA GLN A 71 -4.67 -14.60 -4.70
C GLN A 71 -4.65 -15.93 -3.96
N ASP A 72 -4.40 -15.94 -2.66
CA ASP A 72 -4.53 -17.14 -1.83
C ASP A 72 -6.02 -17.34 -1.48
N GLY A 73 -6.75 -17.78 -2.51
CA GLY A 73 -8.14 -18.18 -2.37
C GLY A 73 -8.78 -18.81 -3.59
N ARG A 74 -8.09 -18.96 -4.75
CA ARG A 74 -8.72 -19.60 -5.91
C ARG A 74 -7.79 -20.26 -6.93
N ALA A 75 -6.90 -21.14 -6.46
CA ALA A 75 -6.47 -22.33 -7.20
C ALA A 75 -5.99 -23.35 -6.14
N CYS A 76 -6.70 -24.43 -5.84
CA CYS A 76 -6.85 -25.59 -6.71
C CYS A 76 -8.26 -26.20 -6.60
N ARG A 77 -8.87 -26.50 -7.75
CA ARG A 77 -9.89 -27.56 -7.84
C ARG A 77 -9.25 -28.78 -8.49
#